data_AF-A0A3P9JW49-F1
#
_entry.id   AF-A0A3P9JW49-F1
#
_cell.length_a   1.000
_cell.length_b   1.000
_cell.length_c   1.000
_cell.angle_alpha   90.00
_cell.angle_beta   90.00
_cell.angle_gamma   90.00
#
_symmetry.space_group_name_H-M   'P 1'
#
loop_
_entity.id
_entity.type
_entity.pdbx_description
1 polymer ?
#
loop_
_entity_poly.entity_id
_entity_poly.type
_entity_poly.pdbx_seq_one_letter_code
_entity_poly.pdbx_strand_id
1 'polypeptide(L)'
;MFENFRERLQVVQQDLSSGFKTLGEASRDGKARRRYRFEERLPHLRAGVEILSRYENSWFLLHKRSQENAQAAEAVDGDVVVLSAHWEKRRAALIQLQEQLHSLPDFISQFDAITAKIAHLEGDFEEMESRLVYLETLCCQCEQQTVKNQHINQMEIYKKKKRKEVELLEVELNLEHAQRVAELERAMQQKLRERQKVYEEAFHQDIEEYLSTGHLQHTEAVGADACVLEQMTVANVSDQEALDDFLNSTSDTSPGTSPTSGPDLRSSCSDSLNQDSPTNQVRSKDAAVWEQEEATSEESDAQLVQSDEEDVQPDTSLIGLRDVCAAGGSEDSEAEASPPHSEH
;
A
#
# COMPACT_ATOMS: atom_id res chain seq x y z
N MET A 1 -8.20 -40.02 98.35
CA MET A 1 -9.29 -40.56 97.50
C MET A 1 -8.98 -41.91 96.83
N PHE A 2 -7.79 -42.52 97.02
CA PHE A 2 -7.46 -43.85 96.49
C PHE A 2 -7.66 -45.02 97.48
N GLU A 3 -7.87 -44.73 98.78
CA GLU A 3 -8.12 -45.77 99.80
C GLU A 3 -9.48 -46.45 99.63
N ASN A 4 -10.53 -45.66 99.35
CA ASN A 4 -11.87 -46.19 99.07
C ASN A 4 -11.92 -47.13 97.87
N PHE A 5 -11.05 -46.94 96.86
CA PHE A 5 -11.00 -47.83 95.70
C PHE A 5 -10.25 -49.13 96.02
N ARG A 6 -9.19 -49.05 96.83
CA ARG A 6 -8.43 -50.22 97.31
C ARG A 6 -9.28 -51.11 98.23
N GLU A 7 -10.03 -50.53 99.15
CA GLU A 7 -10.94 -51.26 100.03
C GLU A 7 -12.06 -51.95 99.24
N ARG A 8 -12.65 -51.25 98.26
CA ARG A 8 -13.67 -51.86 97.38
C ARG A 8 -13.13 -53.00 96.54
N LEU A 9 -11.89 -52.88 96.03
CA LEU A 9 -11.25 -53.96 95.28
C LEU A 9 -10.93 -55.17 96.18
N GLN A 10 -10.51 -54.93 97.43
CA GLN A 10 -10.28 -55.99 98.42
C GLN A 10 -11.57 -56.72 98.81
N VAL A 11 -12.69 -55.99 98.95
CA VAL A 11 -14.01 -56.59 99.23
C VAL A 11 -14.46 -57.47 98.06
N VAL A 12 -14.36 -56.99 96.81
CA VAL A 12 -14.71 -57.78 95.61
C VAL A 12 -13.81 -59.03 95.48
N GLN A 13 -12.53 -58.92 95.82
CA GLN A 13 -11.61 -60.04 95.77
C GLN A 13 -11.86 -61.07 96.90
N GLN A 14 -12.29 -60.62 98.09
CA GLN A 14 -12.75 -61.51 99.17
C GLN A 14 -14.07 -62.20 98.83
N ASP A 15 -15.02 -61.49 98.21
CA ASP A 15 -16.32 -62.04 97.81
C ASP A 15 -16.20 -63.08 96.69
N LEU A 16 -15.31 -62.87 95.74
CA LEU A 16 -14.98 -63.90 94.73
C LEU A 16 -14.25 -65.09 95.35
N SER A 17 -13.36 -64.86 96.31
CA SER A 17 -12.63 -65.94 97.00
C SER A 17 -13.52 -66.74 97.97
N SER A 18 -14.52 -66.12 98.59
CA SER A 18 -15.49 -66.79 99.47
C SER A 18 -16.56 -67.53 98.66
N GLY A 19 -16.95 -67.00 97.49
CA GLY A 19 -17.82 -67.66 96.53
C GLY A 19 -17.24 -68.96 95.96
N PHE A 20 -15.92 -69.03 95.74
CA PHE A 20 -15.26 -70.27 95.30
C PHE A 20 -15.03 -71.29 96.43
N LYS A 21 -14.82 -70.84 97.68
CA LYS A 21 -14.66 -71.75 98.83
C LYS A 21 -15.95 -72.48 99.21
N THR A 22 -17.11 -71.84 99.02
CA THR A 22 -18.42 -72.45 99.30
C THR A 22 -18.88 -73.48 98.25
N LEU A 23 -18.31 -73.47 97.04
CA LEU A 23 -18.56 -74.49 96.02
C LEU A 23 -17.64 -75.72 96.12
N GLY A 24 -16.45 -75.58 96.72
CA GLY A 24 -15.47 -76.67 96.86
C GLY A 24 -15.70 -77.61 98.07
N GLU A 25 -16.50 -77.20 99.05
CA GLU A 25 -16.62 -77.90 100.35
C GLU A 25 -17.79 -78.90 100.42
N ALA A 26 -18.61 -79.01 99.37
CA ALA A 26 -19.73 -79.97 99.30
C ALA A 26 -19.38 -81.32 98.62
N SER A 27 -18.09 -81.71 98.55
CA SER A 27 -17.66 -82.90 97.79
C SER A 27 -16.81 -83.93 98.55
N ARG A 28 -16.66 -83.87 99.89
CA ARG A 28 -15.95 -84.92 100.65
C ARG A 28 -16.64 -85.28 101.95
N ASP A 29 -17.56 -86.25 101.89
CA ASP A 29 -17.50 -87.55 102.56
C ASP A 29 -18.90 -88.14 102.82
N GLY A 30 -19.07 -89.41 102.46
CA GLY A 30 -20.29 -90.16 102.72
C GLY A 30 -20.49 -91.33 101.77
N LYS A 31 -19.69 -92.40 101.93
CA LYS A 31 -19.99 -93.71 101.35
C LYS A 31 -21.33 -94.22 101.92
N ALA A 32 -22.42 -93.91 101.23
CA ALA A 32 -23.67 -94.65 101.34
C ALA A 32 -23.92 -95.36 100.01
N ARG A 33 -23.71 -96.68 100.00
CA ARG A 33 -24.17 -97.57 98.94
C ARG A 33 -25.70 -97.52 98.93
N ARG A 34 -26.30 -96.51 98.28
CA ARG A 34 -27.73 -96.47 97.99
C ARG A 34 -27.91 -96.81 96.51
N ARG A 35 -28.42 -98.02 96.31
CA ARG A 35 -28.78 -98.66 95.05
C ARG A 35 -29.24 -97.66 94.00
N TYR A 36 -28.66 -97.79 92.80
CA TYR A 36 -29.25 -97.40 91.53
C TYR A 36 -30.76 -97.71 91.57
N ARG A 37 -31.58 -96.66 91.66
CA ARG A 37 -32.98 -96.66 91.23
C ARG A 37 -33.06 -95.63 90.10
N PHE A 38 -32.64 -96.11 88.94
CA PHE A 38 -33.36 -95.83 87.71
C PHE A 38 -34.82 -96.29 87.91
N GLU A 39 -35.76 -95.71 87.18
CA GLU A 39 -37.23 -95.81 87.34
C GLU A 39 -37.90 -94.88 88.39
N GLU A 40 -38.81 -94.06 87.86
CA GLU A 40 -39.91 -93.33 88.53
C GLU A 40 -39.70 -91.91 89.10
N ARG A 41 -38.89 -91.09 88.41
CA ARG A 41 -39.12 -89.65 88.12
C ARG A 41 -38.31 -89.35 86.85
N LEU A 42 -38.76 -88.72 85.77
CA LEU A 42 -39.94 -87.94 85.47
C LEU A 42 -39.96 -87.79 83.93
N PRO A 43 -41.04 -88.08 83.20
CA PRO A 43 -41.17 -87.82 81.76
C PRO A 43 -41.07 -86.32 81.34
N HIS A 44 -40.63 -85.43 82.22
CA HIS A 44 -40.69 -83.95 82.08
C HIS A 44 -39.30 -83.31 81.90
N LEU A 45 -38.20 -84.03 82.08
CA LEU A 45 -36.86 -83.55 81.65
C LEU A 45 -36.78 -83.43 80.12
N ARG A 46 -37.54 -84.25 79.40
CA ARG A 46 -37.69 -84.19 77.95
C ARG A 46 -38.27 -82.85 77.49
N ALA A 47 -39.31 -82.33 78.17
CA ALA A 47 -39.89 -81.02 77.88
C ALA A 47 -38.89 -79.86 78.10
N GLY A 48 -38.06 -79.93 79.15
CA GLY A 48 -37.01 -78.93 79.40
C GLY A 48 -35.91 -78.93 78.32
N VAL A 49 -35.48 -80.12 77.87
CA VAL A 49 -34.52 -80.27 76.77
C VAL A 49 -35.11 -79.79 75.44
N GLU A 50 -36.38 -80.06 75.16
CA GLU A 50 -37.08 -79.59 73.96
C GLU A 50 -37.23 -78.05 73.94
N ILE A 51 -37.51 -77.41 75.08
CA ILE A 51 -37.57 -75.95 75.21
C ILE A 51 -36.18 -75.33 74.96
N LEU A 52 -35.13 -75.86 75.59
CA LEU A 52 -33.76 -75.38 75.38
C LEU A 52 -33.33 -75.55 73.93
N SER A 53 -33.60 -76.71 73.33
CA SER A 53 -33.32 -76.96 71.90
C SER A 53 -34.07 -75.98 71.00
N ARG A 54 -35.33 -75.62 71.31
CA ARG A 54 -36.07 -74.59 70.57
C ARG A 54 -35.39 -73.22 70.64
N TYR A 55 -34.99 -72.79 71.83
CA TYR A 55 -34.31 -71.49 72.00
C TYR A 55 -32.94 -71.47 71.34
N GLU A 56 -32.17 -72.55 71.46
CA GLU A 56 -30.89 -72.72 70.78
C GLU A 56 -31.05 -72.65 69.27
N ASN A 57 -32.00 -73.40 68.70
CA ASN A 57 -32.31 -73.38 67.27
C ASN A 57 -32.78 -71.99 66.80
N SER A 58 -33.61 -71.31 67.61
CA SER A 58 -34.11 -69.97 67.29
C SER A 58 -32.99 -68.93 67.33
N TRP A 59 -32.11 -69.01 68.33
CA TRP A 59 -30.93 -68.15 68.46
C TRP A 59 -29.95 -68.37 67.31
N PHE A 60 -29.66 -69.63 66.98
CA PHE A 60 -28.83 -69.98 65.83
C PHE A 60 -29.39 -69.42 64.52
N LEU A 61 -30.69 -69.61 64.26
CA LEU A 61 -31.34 -69.10 63.06
C LEU A 61 -31.31 -67.56 63.00
N LEU A 62 -31.53 -66.88 64.13
CA LEU A 62 -31.47 -65.43 64.21
C LEU A 62 -30.07 -64.91 63.92
N HIS A 63 -29.03 -65.52 64.50
CA HIS A 63 -27.64 -65.16 64.24
C HIS A 63 -27.25 -65.41 62.78
N LYS A 64 -27.65 -66.55 62.22
CA LYS A 64 -27.44 -66.87 60.81
C LYS A 64 -28.06 -65.80 59.91
N ARG A 65 -29.33 -65.44 60.14
CA ARG A 65 -30.02 -64.38 59.39
C ARG A 65 -29.36 -63.01 59.57
N SER A 66 -28.92 -62.68 60.79
CA SER A 66 -28.22 -61.42 61.06
C SER A 66 -26.89 -61.35 60.31
N GLN A 67 -26.17 -62.47 60.22
CA GLN A 67 -24.92 -62.57 59.46
C GLN A 67 -25.16 -62.45 57.95
N GLU A 68 -26.16 -63.16 57.42
CA GLU A 68 -26.56 -63.04 56.01
C GLU A 68 -27.00 -61.61 55.66
N ASN A 69 -27.75 -60.95 56.56
CA ASN A 69 -28.15 -59.56 56.38
C ASN A 69 -26.95 -58.58 56.42
N ALA A 70 -25.97 -58.83 57.30
CA ALA A 70 -24.74 -58.02 57.35
C ALA A 70 -23.92 -58.18 56.05
N GLN A 71 -23.80 -59.40 55.52
CA GLN A 71 -23.13 -59.66 54.23
C GLN A 71 -23.87 -59.00 53.06
N ALA A 72 -25.21 -59.05 53.05
CA ALA A 72 -26.00 -58.36 52.03
C ALA A 72 -25.85 -56.83 52.13
N ALA A 73 -25.80 -56.27 53.35
CA ALA A 73 -25.55 -54.85 53.57
C ALA A 73 -24.15 -54.43 53.09
N GLU A 74 -23.12 -55.25 53.33
CA GLU A 74 -21.75 -55.01 52.84
C GLU A 74 -21.68 -55.04 51.32
N ALA A 75 -22.39 -55.95 50.65
CA ALA A 75 -22.47 -55.98 49.19
C ALA A 75 -23.13 -54.71 48.62
N VAL A 76 -24.24 -54.26 49.22
CA VAL A 76 -24.92 -53.03 48.81
C VAL A 76 -24.06 -51.79 49.07
N ASP A 77 -23.33 -51.74 50.19
CA ASP A 77 -22.39 -50.64 50.46
C ASP A 77 -21.29 -50.58 49.40
N GLY A 78 -20.74 -51.74 49.00
CA GLY A 78 -19.81 -51.84 47.88
C GLY A 78 -20.36 -51.25 46.57
N ASP A 79 -21.60 -51.61 46.21
CA ASP A 79 -22.27 -51.08 45.01
C ASP A 79 -22.49 -49.56 45.11
N VAL A 80 -22.86 -49.04 46.28
CA VAL A 80 -23.03 -47.60 46.52
C VAL A 80 -21.71 -46.85 46.37
N VAL A 81 -20.61 -47.39 46.91
CA VAL A 81 -19.27 -46.81 46.76
C VAL A 81 -18.86 -46.75 45.29
N VAL A 82 -19.03 -47.85 44.54
CA VAL A 82 -18.73 -47.88 43.10
C VAL A 82 -19.59 -46.89 42.32
N LEU A 83 -20.89 -46.79 42.62
CA LEU A 83 -21.78 -45.84 41.97
C LEU A 83 -21.38 -44.39 42.29
N SER A 84 -21.00 -44.10 43.53
CA SER A 84 -20.53 -42.77 43.93
C SER A 84 -19.26 -42.36 43.17
N ALA A 85 -18.30 -43.27 43.02
CA ALA A 85 -17.08 -43.03 42.24
C ALA A 85 -17.39 -42.75 40.76
N HIS A 86 -18.33 -43.50 40.17
CA HIS A 86 -18.78 -43.25 38.80
C HIS A 86 -19.46 -41.89 38.65
N TRP A 87 -20.30 -41.50 39.61
CA TRP A 87 -20.96 -40.20 39.61
C TRP A 87 -19.95 -39.06 39.71
N GLU A 88 -18.97 -39.18 40.61
CA GLU A 88 -17.89 -38.20 40.77
C GLU A 88 -17.06 -38.02 39.49
N LYS A 89 -16.72 -39.13 38.82
CA LYS A 89 -16.02 -39.07 37.54
C LYS A 89 -16.83 -38.34 36.48
N ARG A 90 -18.13 -38.61 36.37
CA ARG A 90 -19.02 -37.92 35.43
C ARG A 90 -19.17 -36.44 35.76
N ARG A 91 -19.31 -36.10 37.03
CA ARG A 91 -19.38 -34.72 37.51
C ARG A 91 -18.11 -33.95 37.15
N ALA A 92 -16.93 -34.52 37.39
CA ALA A 92 -15.66 -33.91 37.01
C ALA A 92 -15.57 -33.65 35.50
N ALA A 93 -15.96 -34.61 34.67
CA ALA A 93 -15.97 -34.44 33.22
C ALA A 93 -16.95 -33.33 32.75
N LEU A 94 -18.12 -33.21 33.40
CA LEU A 94 -19.08 -32.15 33.09
C LEU A 94 -18.56 -30.76 33.49
N ILE A 95 -17.87 -30.65 34.63
CA ILE A 95 -17.24 -29.39 35.05
C ILE A 95 -16.17 -28.96 34.05
N GLN A 96 -15.32 -29.89 33.60
CA GLN A 96 -14.31 -29.61 32.57
C GLN A 96 -14.96 -29.12 31.27
N LEU A 97 -16.03 -29.79 30.81
CA LEU A 97 -16.76 -29.36 29.62
C LEU A 97 -17.38 -27.96 29.80
N GLN A 98 -17.95 -27.69 30.98
CA GLN A 98 -18.51 -26.38 31.29
C GLN A 98 -17.43 -25.29 31.26
N GLU A 99 -16.24 -25.55 31.79
CA GLU A 99 -15.09 -24.63 31.73
C GLU A 99 -14.69 -24.34 30.28
N GLN A 100 -14.60 -25.37 29.43
CA GLN A 100 -14.31 -25.17 28.00
C GLN A 100 -15.40 -24.38 27.28
N LEU A 101 -16.67 -24.58 27.64
CA LEU A 101 -17.77 -23.83 27.04
C LEU A 101 -17.79 -22.37 27.52
N HIS A 102 -17.37 -22.11 28.75
CA HIS A 102 -17.24 -20.75 29.29
C HIS A 102 -16.11 -19.95 28.64
N SER A 103 -15.07 -20.58 28.09
CA SER A 103 -13.99 -19.86 27.39
C SER A 103 -14.30 -19.57 25.91
N LEU A 104 -15.33 -20.20 25.33
CA LEU A 104 -15.71 -20.00 23.94
C LEU A 104 -16.07 -18.54 23.59
N PRO A 105 -16.80 -17.76 24.43
CA PRO A 105 -17.06 -16.34 24.16
C PRO A 105 -15.78 -15.51 24.06
N ASP A 106 -14.78 -15.75 24.92
CA ASP A 106 -13.50 -15.06 24.85
C ASP A 106 -12.78 -15.39 23.54
N PHE A 107 -12.81 -16.65 23.13
CA PHE A 107 -12.26 -17.08 21.85
C PHE A 107 -12.96 -16.42 20.65
N ILE A 108 -14.29 -16.33 20.69
CA ILE A 108 -15.08 -15.62 19.67
C ILE A 108 -14.67 -14.13 19.64
N SER A 109 -14.54 -13.48 20.79
CA SER A 109 -14.11 -12.08 20.86
C SER A 109 -12.71 -11.84 20.27
N GLN A 110 -11.80 -12.80 20.43
CA GLN A 110 -10.47 -12.77 19.82
C GLN A 110 -10.55 -12.92 18.31
N PHE A 111 -11.41 -13.82 17.83
CA PHE A 111 -11.66 -13.99 16.39
C PHE A 111 -12.23 -12.70 15.78
N ASP A 112 -13.25 -12.11 16.41
CA ASP A 112 -13.84 -10.82 15.97
C ASP A 112 -12.79 -9.70 15.95
N ALA A 113 -11.89 -9.66 16.94
CA ALA A 113 -10.79 -8.70 16.97
C ALA A 113 -9.77 -8.92 15.84
N ILE A 114 -9.50 -10.17 15.45
CA ILE A 114 -8.65 -10.49 14.29
C ILE A 114 -9.37 -10.08 13.00
N THR A 115 -10.66 -10.40 12.86
CA THR A 115 -11.46 -9.99 11.71
C THR A 115 -11.49 -8.47 11.54
N ALA A 116 -11.65 -7.71 12.63
CA ALA A 116 -11.61 -6.25 12.59
C ALA A 116 -10.23 -5.69 12.18
N LYS A 117 -9.13 -6.32 12.63
CA LYS A 117 -7.77 -5.94 12.22
C LYS A 117 -7.53 -6.22 10.74
N ILE A 118 -8.04 -7.33 10.22
CA ILE A 118 -7.95 -7.66 8.79
C ILE A 118 -8.70 -6.59 7.98
N ALA A 119 -9.93 -6.26 8.34
CA ALA A 119 -10.70 -5.22 7.65
C ALA A 119 -10.01 -3.84 7.69
N HIS A 120 -9.35 -3.49 8.80
CA HIS A 120 -8.56 -2.26 8.88
C HIS A 120 -7.36 -2.28 7.90
N LEU A 121 -6.62 -3.39 7.85
CA LEU A 121 -5.49 -3.53 6.93
C LEU A 121 -5.94 -3.48 5.48
N GLU A 122 -7.08 -4.09 5.14
CA GLU A 122 -7.68 -4.00 3.80
C GLU A 122 -7.94 -2.53 3.42
N GLY A 123 -8.50 -1.73 4.34
CA GLY A 123 -8.68 -0.29 4.13
C GLY A 123 -7.36 0.48 3.96
N ASP A 124 -6.33 0.15 4.75
CA ASP A 124 -5.00 0.77 4.62
C ASP A 124 -4.36 0.45 3.25
N PHE A 125 -4.56 -0.76 2.74
CA PHE A 125 -4.08 -1.17 1.42
C PHE A 125 -4.81 -0.44 0.30
N GLU A 126 -6.14 -0.30 0.39
CA GLU A 126 -6.91 0.47 -0.60
C GLU A 126 -6.49 1.95 -0.63
N GLU A 127 -6.23 2.55 0.53
CA GLU A 127 -5.68 3.91 0.59
C GLU A 127 -4.28 3.98 -0.06
N MET A 128 -3.40 3.02 0.23
CA MET A 128 -2.06 2.96 -0.37
C MET A 128 -2.13 2.82 -1.90
N GLU A 129 -3.01 1.97 -2.42
CA GLU A 129 -3.26 1.80 -3.85
C GLU A 129 -3.73 3.11 -4.48
N SER A 130 -4.67 3.82 -3.85
CA SER A 130 -5.14 5.12 -4.33
C SER A 130 -4.00 6.16 -4.41
N ARG A 131 -3.09 6.15 -3.43
CA ARG A 131 -1.93 7.05 -3.39
C ARG A 131 -0.89 6.69 -4.45
N LEU A 132 -0.72 5.40 -4.76
CA LEU A 132 0.17 4.95 -5.83
C LEU A 132 -0.35 5.36 -7.20
N VAL A 133 -1.65 5.21 -7.46
CA VAL A 133 -2.28 5.69 -8.70
C VAL A 133 -2.13 7.20 -8.86
N TYR A 134 -2.30 7.96 -7.77
CA TYR A 134 -2.06 9.40 -7.78
C TYR A 134 -0.59 9.75 -8.08
N LEU A 135 0.36 9.01 -7.50
CA LEU A 135 1.78 9.19 -7.77
C LEU A 135 2.12 8.93 -9.25
N GLU A 136 1.58 7.86 -9.83
CA GLU A 136 1.72 7.55 -11.26
C GLU A 136 1.21 8.71 -12.13
N THR A 137 0.04 9.26 -11.79
CA THR A 137 -0.52 10.44 -12.46
C THR A 137 0.43 11.64 -12.39
N LEU A 138 1.03 11.91 -11.22
CA LEU A 138 2.02 12.99 -11.06
C LEU A 138 3.30 12.74 -11.86
N CYS A 139 3.77 11.48 -11.93
CA CYS A 139 4.93 11.11 -12.74
C CYS A 139 4.66 11.38 -14.23
N CYS A 140 3.53 10.92 -14.76
CA CYS A 140 3.14 11.21 -16.15
C CYS A 140 3.07 12.72 -16.43
N GLN A 141 2.54 13.52 -15.50
CA GLN A 141 2.51 14.98 -15.63
C GLN A 141 3.92 15.59 -15.67
N CYS A 142 4.84 15.10 -14.84
CA CYS A 142 6.23 15.57 -14.83
C CYS A 142 6.96 15.25 -16.14
N GLU A 143 6.75 14.05 -16.68
CA GLU A 143 7.31 13.64 -17.97
C GLU A 143 6.75 14.50 -19.11
N GLN A 144 5.43 14.70 -19.15
CA GLN A 144 4.79 15.56 -20.13
C GLN A 144 5.34 17.00 -20.07
N GLN A 145 5.49 17.55 -18.87
CA GLN A 145 6.05 18.89 -18.68
C GLN A 145 7.52 18.95 -19.14
N THR A 146 8.28 17.89 -18.92
CA THR A 146 9.68 17.78 -19.36
C THR A 146 9.77 17.80 -20.89
N VAL A 147 8.95 16.99 -21.57
CA VAL A 147 8.90 16.95 -23.05
C VAL A 147 8.48 18.30 -23.61
N LYS A 148 7.46 18.94 -23.03
CA LYS A 148 7.02 20.29 -23.42
C LYS A 148 8.16 21.30 -23.30
N ASN A 149 8.89 21.30 -22.18
CA ASN A 149 10.03 22.19 -21.97
C ASN A 149 11.16 21.93 -22.96
N GLN A 150 11.46 20.66 -23.26
CA GLN A 150 12.45 20.30 -24.29
C GLN A 150 12.06 20.86 -25.66
N HIS A 151 10.79 20.74 -26.06
CA HIS A 151 10.31 21.28 -27.33
C HIS A 151 10.41 22.82 -27.38
N ILE A 152 10.01 23.52 -26.30
CA ILE A 152 10.16 24.98 -26.19
C ILE A 152 11.63 25.38 -26.37
N ASN A 153 12.54 24.72 -25.66
CA ASN A 153 13.98 25.00 -25.74
C ASN A 153 14.53 24.77 -27.16
N GLN A 154 14.14 23.68 -27.83
CA GLN A 154 14.52 23.43 -29.23
C GLN A 154 14.04 24.55 -30.15
N MET A 155 12.80 25.00 -29.99
CA MET A 155 12.23 26.10 -30.77
C MET A 155 12.96 27.42 -30.49
N GLU A 156 13.37 27.70 -29.26
CA GLU A 156 14.17 28.87 -28.92
C GLU A 156 15.57 28.84 -29.55
N ILE A 157 16.23 27.68 -29.51
CA ILE A 157 17.53 27.47 -30.16
C ILE A 157 17.41 27.70 -31.67
N TYR A 158 16.39 27.12 -32.31
CA TYR A 158 16.13 27.31 -33.74
C TYR A 158 15.89 28.78 -34.09
N LYS A 159 15.01 29.47 -33.34
CA LYS A 159 14.76 30.90 -33.52
C LYS A 159 16.04 31.73 -33.36
N LYS A 160 16.89 31.41 -32.38
CA LYS A 160 18.18 32.08 -32.17
C LYS A 160 19.14 31.85 -33.34
N LYS A 161 19.21 30.62 -33.87
CA LYS A 161 20.02 30.30 -35.06
C LYS A 161 19.55 31.10 -36.26
N LYS A 162 18.23 31.16 -36.51
CA LYS A 162 17.66 31.94 -37.62
C LYS A 162 17.94 33.44 -37.50
N ARG A 163 17.85 34.01 -36.30
CA ARG A 163 18.25 35.42 -36.08
C ARG A 163 19.70 35.68 -36.46
N LYS A 164 20.62 34.79 -36.07
CA LYS A 164 22.04 34.89 -36.42
C LYS A 164 22.30 34.74 -37.92
N GLU A 165 21.61 33.82 -38.60
CA GLU A 165 21.73 33.65 -40.05
C GLU A 165 21.31 34.93 -40.79
N VAL A 166 20.21 35.57 -40.36
CA VAL A 166 19.75 36.84 -40.93
C VAL A 166 20.76 37.97 -40.67
N GLU A 167 21.25 38.10 -39.43
CA GLU A 167 22.26 39.10 -39.07
C GLU A 167 23.55 38.94 -39.88
N LEU A 168 24.00 37.70 -40.11
CA LEU A 168 25.17 37.42 -40.95
C LEU A 168 24.95 37.80 -42.41
N LEU A 169 23.79 37.45 -42.98
CA LEU A 169 23.44 37.82 -44.36
C LEU A 169 23.33 39.34 -44.52
N GLU A 170 22.79 40.04 -43.53
CA GLU A 170 22.72 41.51 -43.51
C GLU A 170 24.12 42.13 -43.52
N VAL A 171 25.04 41.63 -42.68
CA VAL A 171 26.43 42.09 -42.67
C VAL A 171 27.13 41.80 -44.00
N GLU A 172 26.98 40.60 -44.55
CA GLU A 172 27.57 40.22 -45.84
C GLU A 172 27.06 41.11 -46.99
N LEU A 173 25.75 41.34 -47.05
CA LEU A 173 25.12 42.21 -48.06
C LEU A 173 25.60 43.67 -47.91
N ASN A 174 25.74 44.16 -46.69
CA ASN A 174 26.27 45.50 -46.42
C ASN A 174 27.74 45.64 -46.84
N LEU A 175 28.56 44.62 -46.60
CA LEU A 175 29.96 44.59 -47.06
C LEU A 175 30.04 44.56 -48.59
N GLU A 176 29.23 43.72 -49.23
CA GLU A 176 29.17 43.64 -50.69
C GLU A 176 28.72 44.98 -51.30
N HIS A 177 27.70 45.62 -50.72
CA HIS A 177 27.24 46.93 -51.15
C HIS A 177 28.33 47.99 -51.00
N ALA A 178 29.00 48.06 -49.85
CA ALA A 178 30.12 48.98 -49.62
C ALA A 178 31.27 48.76 -50.60
N GLN A 179 31.59 47.49 -50.93
CA GLN A 179 32.57 47.15 -51.94
C GLN A 179 32.16 47.65 -53.33
N ARG A 180 30.93 47.36 -53.78
CA ARG A 180 30.42 47.81 -55.08
C ARG A 180 30.43 49.34 -55.20
N VAL A 181 30.05 50.06 -54.13
CA VAL A 181 30.11 51.53 -54.08
C VAL A 181 31.55 52.01 -54.24
N ALA A 182 32.51 51.43 -53.51
CA ALA A 182 33.92 51.80 -53.62
C ALA A 182 34.52 51.49 -55.01
N GLU A 183 34.09 50.40 -55.66
CA GLU A 183 34.47 50.06 -57.03
C GLU A 183 33.94 51.08 -58.05
N LEU A 184 32.66 51.44 -57.94
CA LEU A 184 32.04 52.48 -58.77
C LEU A 184 32.72 53.84 -58.59
N GLU A 185 33.02 54.23 -57.35
CA GLU A 185 33.73 55.47 -57.05
C GLU A 185 35.13 55.48 -57.68
N ARG A 186 35.89 54.38 -57.55
CA ARG A 186 37.22 54.25 -58.16
C ARG A 186 37.16 54.34 -59.68
N ALA A 187 36.18 53.68 -60.31
CA ALA A 187 35.97 53.74 -61.75
C ALA A 187 35.62 55.17 -62.21
N MET A 188 34.78 55.89 -61.46
CA MET A 188 34.45 57.29 -61.72
C MET A 188 35.70 58.19 -61.59
N GLN A 189 36.49 58.04 -60.53
CA GLN A 189 37.72 58.79 -60.33
C GLN A 189 38.76 58.51 -61.43
N GLN A 190 38.86 57.26 -61.90
CA GLN A 190 39.73 56.92 -63.02
C GLN A 190 39.28 57.61 -64.32
N LYS A 191 37.98 57.62 -64.63
CA LYS A 191 37.44 58.34 -65.80
C LYS A 191 37.75 59.84 -65.74
N LEU A 192 37.62 60.46 -64.55
CA LEU A 192 37.96 61.87 -64.36
C LEU A 192 39.45 62.13 -64.55
N ARG A 193 40.33 61.27 -64.02
CA ARG A 193 41.78 61.36 -64.22
C ARG A 193 42.21 61.17 -65.67
N GLU A 194 41.64 60.20 -66.37
CA GLU A 194 41.89 59.98 -67.80
C GLU A 194 41.47 61.21 -68.62
N ARG A 195 40.29 61.76 -68.33
CA ARG A 195 39.82 62.99 -68.98
C ARG A 195 40.73 64.19 -68.69
N GLN A 196 41.18 64.36 -67.44
CA GLN A 196 42.16 65.39 -67.08
C GLN A 196 43.46 65.21 -67.87
N LYS A 197 43.99 63.99 -67.96
CA LYS A 197 45.20 63.66 -68.70
C LYS A 197 45.08 64.01 -70.19
N VAL A 198 43.93 63.71 -70.81
CA VAL A 198 43.65 64.08 -72.21
C VAL A 198 43.69 65.61 -72.39
N TYR A 199 43.11 66.37 -71.46
CA TYR A 199 43.19 67.83 -71.53
C TYR A 199 44.60 68.38 -71.32
N GLU A 200 45.36 67.80 -70.37
CA GLU A 200 46.76 68.19 -70.15
C GLU A 200 47.64 67.85 -71.36
N GLU A 201 47.42 66.72 -72.01
CA GLU A 201 48.13 66.34 -73.24
C GLU A 201 47.80 67.28 -74.40
N ALA A 202 46.52 67.63 -74.59
CA ALA A 202 46.10 68.62 -75.58
C ALA A 202 46.74 70.00 -75.33
N PHE A 203 46.79 70.44 -74.07
CA PHE A 203 47.42 71.71 -73.71
C PHE A 203 48.93 71.72 -73.97
N HIS A 204 49.65 70.63 -73.67
CA HIS A 204 51.08 70.54 -73.99
C HIS A 204 51.31 70.57 -75.51
N GLN A 205 50.47 69.90 -76.29
CA GLN A 205 50.53 69.95 -77.76
C GLN A 205 50.33 71.38 -78.27
N ASP A 206 49.35 72.11 -77.74
CA ASP A 206 49.10 73.52 -78.09
C ASP A 206 50.32 74.42 -77.79
N ILE A 207 50.98 74.21 -76.65
CA ILE A 207 52.21 74.93 -76.29
C ILE A 207 53.36 74.57 -77.24
N GLU A 208 53.58 73.29 -77.51
CA GLU A 208 54.62 72.83 -78.43
C GLU A 208 54.40 73.38 -79.85
N GLU A 209 53.16 73.40 -80.32
CA GLU A 209 52.78 73.99 -81.60
C GLU A 209 53.06 75.50 -81.61
N TYR A 210 52.68 76.23 -80.57
CA TYR A 210 52.95 77.66 -80.43
C TYR A 210 54.46 77.96 -80.45
N LEU A 211 55.26 77.20 -79.70
CA LEU A 211 56.72 77.35 -79.67
C LEU A 211 57.36 77.04 -81.03
N SER A 212 56.77 76.13 -81.80
CA SER A 212 57.29 75.70 -83.10
C SER A 212 56.90 76.63 -84.25
N THR A 213 55.70 77.21 -84.24
CA THR A 213 55.14 77.99 -85.37
C THR A 213 54.95 79.48 -85.10
N GLY A 214 54.92 79.91 -83.83
CA GLY A 214 54.75 81.31 -83.40
C GLY A 214 53.31 81.79 -83.26
N HIS A 215 52.30 80.97 -83.58
CA HIS A 215 50.87 81.28 -83.44
C HIS A 215 50.06 80.02 -83.05
N LEU A 216 49.10 80.14 -82.12
CA LEU A 216 48.17 79.04 -81.82
C LEU A 216 47.11 78.93 -82.91
N GLN A 217 46.95 77.75 -83.49
CA GLN A 217 45.78 77.44 -84.29
C GLN A 217 44.58 77.27 -83.35
N HIS A 218 43.82 78.35 -83.13
CA HIS A 218 42.47 78.19 -82.61
C HIS A 218 41.73 77.36 -83.65
N THR A 219 41.42 76.11 -83.31
CA THR A 219 40.48 75.35 -84.12
C THR A 219 39.16 76.13 -84.03
N GLU A 220 38.81 76.86 -85.09
CA GLU A 220 37.45 77.36 -85.26
C GLU A 220 36.52 76.15 -85.07
N ALA A 221 35.57 76.27 -84.15
CA ALA A 221 34.53 75.28 -83.97
C ALA A 221 33.73 75.15 -85.27
N VAL A 222 34.14 74.23 -86.13
CA VAL A 222 33.34 73.81 -87.28
C VAL A 222 32.19 72.99 -86.71
N GLY A 223 31.03 73.64 -86.62
CA GLY A 223 29.76 73.00 -86.31
C GLY A 223 29.11 73.57 -85.07
N ALA A 224 28.33 74.62 -85.28
CA ALA A 224 27.33 75.10 -84.36
C ALA A 224 26.49 73.95 -83.79
N ASP A 225 26.34 73.90 -82.47
CA ASP A 225 25.00 73.90 -81.92
C ASP A 225 24.96 74.71 -80.63
N ALA A 226 24.73 76.01 -80.81
CA ALA A 226 24.23 76.87 -79.75
C ALA A 226 22.76 76.52 -79.49
N CYS A 227 22.50 75.29 -79.05
CA CYS A 227 21.20 74.90 -78.53
C CYS A 227 21.17 75.18 -77.03
N VAL A 228 20.68 76.38 -76.72
CA VAL A 228 19.75 76.68 -75.62
C VAL A 228 19.72 75.63 -74.49
N LEU A 229 20.27 76.03 -73.34
CA LEU A 229 20.25 75.35 -72.04
C LEU A 229 18.84 75.22 -71.41
N GLU A 230 17.76 75.41 -72.19
CA GLU A 230 16.35 75.45 -71.73
C GLU A 230 15.67 74.08 -71.79
N GLN A 231 16.42 72.99 -71.98
CA GLN A 231 15.84 71.65 -72.03
C GLN A 231 16.74 70.62 -71.34
N MET A 232 16.99 70.83 -70.04
CA MET A 232 17.32 69.72 -69.15
C MET A 232 16.04 68.93 -68.87
N THR A 233 15.59 68.13 -69.82
CA THR A 233 14.62 67.06 -69.55
C THR A 233 15.35 65.99 -68.75
N VAL A 234 14.92 65.77 -67.50
CA VAL A 234 15.30 64.61 -66.68
C VAL A 234 14.81 63.37 -67.43
N ALA A 235 15.63 62.84 -68.33
CA ALA A 235 15.28 61.72 -69.19
C ALA A 235 15.40 60.35 -68.50
N ASN A 236 15.36 60.31 -67.16
CA ASN A 236 15.19 59.07 -66.42
C ASN A 236 13.72 58.91 -65.98
N VAL A 237 12.80 59.04 -66.93
CA VAL A 237 11.36 58.85 -66.69
C VAL A 237 11.06 57.39 -66.31
N SER A 238 11.97 56.45 -66.62
CA SER A 238 11.90 55.06 -66.16
C SER A 238 12.13 54.90 -64.65
N ASP A 239 12.88 55.79 -63.99
CA ASP A 239 13.07 55.77 -62.53
C ASP A 239 11.88 56.38 -61.80
N GLN A 240 11.11 57.26 -62.46
CA GLN A 240 9.94 57.90 -61.87
C GLN A 240 8.79 56.90 -61.65
N GLU A 241 8.57 55.99 -62.60
CA GLU A 241 7.59 54.90 -62.47
C GLU A 241 7.99 53.92 -61.36
N ALA A 242 9.29 53.61 -61.23
CA ALA A 242 9.81 52.79 -60.14
C ALA A 242 9.71 53.47 -58.75
N LEU A 243 9.88 54.79 -58.69
CA LEU A 243 9.68 55.58 -57.46
C LEU A 243 8.21 55.64 -57.06
N ASP A 244 7.30 55.77 -58.02
CA ASP A 244 5.86 55.77 -57.77
C ASP A 244 5.40 54.39 -57.27
N ASP A 245 5.89 53.28 -57.83
CA ASP A 245 5.59 51.93 -57.32
C ASP A 245 6.14 51.71 -55.89
N PHE A 246 7.32 52.24 -55.59
CA PHE A 246 7.91 52.17 -54.25
C PHE A 246 7.13 53.00 -53.21
N LEU A 247 6.70 54.21 -53.56
CA LEU A 247 5.93 55.08 -52.67
C LEU A 247 4.46 54.65 -52.55
N ASN A 248 3.88 54.08 -53.59
CA ASN A 248 2.48 53.63 -53.58
C ASN A 248 2.30 52.23 -52.97
N SER A 249 3.35 51.38 -52.95
CA SER A 249 3.29 50.07 -52.28
C SER A 249 3.27 50.15 -50.74
N THR A 250 3.55 51.33 -50.15
CA THR A 250 3.44 51.58 -48.71
C THR A 250 2.14 52.31 -48.30
N SER A 251 1.21 52.58 -49.22
CA SER A 251 0.06 53.45 -48.96
C SER A 251 -1.34 52.80 -49.13
N ASP A 252 -1.45 51.48 -49.30
CA ASP A 252 -2.76 50.83 -49.22
C ASP A 252 -2.96 50.08 -47.90
N THR A 253 -3.71 50.76 -47.04
CA THR A 253 -4.32 50.36 -45.79
C THR A 253 -4.91 48.95 -45.77
N SER A 254 -4.33 48.09 -44.95
CA SER A 254 -5.06 47.32 -43.94
C SER A 254 -4.43 47.63 -42.58
N PRO A 255 -5.17 48.18 -41.60
CA PRO A 255 -4.60 48.49 -40.30
C PRO A 255 -4.51 47.18 -39.51
N GLY A 256 -3.34 46.56 -39.53
CA GLY A 256 -3.14 45.30 -38.84
C GLY A 256 -1.67 44.97 -38.68
N THR A 257 -1.08 45.51 -37.62
CA THR A 257 0.20 45.14 -37.00
C THR A 257 1.48 45.73 -37.59
N SER A 258 1.97 46.79 -36.94
CA SER A 258 3.41 47.04 -36.82
C SER A 258 3.93 46.41 -35.52
N PRO A 259 5.09 45.75 -35.54
CA PRO A 259 5.84 45.36 -34.34
C PRO A 259 6.75 46.51 -33.87
N THR A 260 7.23 46.40 -32.62
CA THR A 260 8.30 47.16 -31.94
C THR A 260 7.97 48.62 -31.59
N SER A 261 8.15 49.14 -30.37
CA SER A 261 9.18 48.89 -29.36
C SER A 261 8.68 49.32 -27.96
N GLY A 262 9.32 48.76 -26.94
CA GLY A 262 9.05 48.99 -25.51
C GLY A 262 9.58 50.32 -24.94
N PRO A 263 9.69 50.42 -23.60
CA PRO A 263 9.03 51.45 -22.80
C PRO A 263 9.95 52.62 -22.45
N ASP A 264 9.38 53.80 -22.13
CA ASP A 264 9.87 54.51 -20.95
C ASP A 264 8.92 55.55 -20.35
N LEU A 265 9.16 55.74 -19.06
CA LEU A 265 8.43 56.47 -18.03
C LEU A 265 8.44 57.98 -18.23
N ARG A 266 7.33 58.64 -17.86
CA ARG A 266 7.23 59.70 -16.81
C ARG A 266 6.13 60.72 -17.12
N SER A 267 5.37 61.02 -16.06
CA SER A 267 4.88 62.36 -15.70
C SER A 267 3.72 62.91 -16.53
N SER A 268 2.71 63.57 -15.99
CA SER A 268 2.12 63.76 -14.65
C SER A 268 0.82 64.55 -14.93
N CYS A 269 -0.08 64.54 -13.95
CA CYS A 269 -1.15 65.53 -13.76
C CYS A 269 -2.37 65.41 -14.71
N SER A 270 -3.61 65.55 -14.26
CA SER A 270 -4.18 65.76 -12.93
C SER A 270 -5.69 65.74 -13.08
N ASP A 271 -6.38 65.32 -12.01
CA ASP A 271 -7.70 65.81 -11.55
C ASP A 271 -8.93 65.54 -12.44
N SER A 272 -10.10 65.14 -11.93
CA SER A 272 -10.63 65.29 -10.58
C SER A 272 -11.93 64.48 -10.38
N LEU A 273 -12.15 64.08 -9.12
CA LEU A 273 -13.42 64.12 -8.37
C LEU A 273 -14.58 63.17 -8.71
N ASN A 274 -14.78 62.15 -7.86
CA ASN A 274 -15.84 62.06 -6.82
C ASN A 274 -15.99 60.58 -6.40
N GLN A 275 -15.56 60.20 -5.19
CA GLN A 275 -16.22 60.30 -3.87
C GLN A 275 -16.87 58.97 -3.45
N ASP A 276 -16.43 58.55 -2.25
CA ASP A 276 -17.05 57.68 -1.25
C ASP A 276 -16.83 56.15 -1.28
N SER A 277 -16.00 55.74 -0.30
CA SER A 277 -15.78 54.39 0.23
C SER A 277 -16.63 54.20 1.52
N PRO A 278 -16.44 53.13 2.32
CA PRO A 278 -16.62 51.69 2.11
C PRO A 278 -17.62 51.13 3.16
N THR A 279 -17.80 49.79 3.26
CA THR A 279 -17.81 49.02 4.55
C THR A 279 -18.56 47.67 4.49
N ASN A 280 -17.76 46.60 4.64
CA ASN A 280 -17.89 45.39 5.47
C ASN A 280 -19.03 44.35 5.38
N GLN A 281 -18.53 43.11 5.22
CA GLN A 281 -18.71 41.91 6.08
C GLN A 281 -19.89 40.92 5.87
N VAL A 282 -19.48 39.68 5.55
CA VAL A 282 -19.74 38.39 6.24
C VAL A 282 -21.19 37.87 6.28
N ARG A 283 -21.42 36.63 5.78
CA ARG A 283 -21.78 35.42 6.59
C ARG A 283 -22.57 34.34 5.82
N SER A 284 -22.09 33.09 5.87
CA SER A 284 -22.81 31.78 6.00
C SER A 284 -23.80 31.33 4.90
N LYS A 285 -24.21 30.07 4.71
CA LYS A 285 -23.83 28.68 5.11
C LYS A 285 -24.78 27.73 4.32
N ASP A 286 -24.28 26.53 4.04
CA ASP A 286 -24.94 25.20 4.05
C ASP A 286 -26.19 24.84 3.21
N ALA A 287 -26.01 23.72 2.48
CA ALA A 287 -26.88 22.53 2.35
C ALA A 287 -28.12 22.52 1.44
N ALA A 288 -28.12 21.61 0.44
CA ALA A 288 -29.13 20.56 0.19
C ALA A 288 -28.80 19.83 -1.14
N VAL A 289 -28.52 18.52 -1.11
CA VAL A 289 -29.42 17.40 -1.52
C VAL A 289 -29.78 17.42 -3.00
N TRP A 290 -29.29 16.42 -3.74
CA TRP A 290 -29.76 16.05 -5.09
C TRP A 290 -30.15 14.57 -5.08
N GLU A 291 -31.39 14.28 -5.43
CA GLU A 291 -31.85 12.96 -5.86
C GLU A 291 -32.21 13.02 -7.34
N GLN A 292 -32.09 11.84 -8.01
CA GLN A 292 -32.82 11.39 -9.20
C GLN A 292 -32.45 12.08 -10.55
N GLU A 293 -32.30 11.44 -11.72
CA GLU A 293 -32.84 10.20 -12.34
C GLU A 293 -31.96 9.69 -13.51
N GLU A 294 -32.25 8.47 -14.00
CA GLU A 294 -31.76 7.86 -15.24
C GLU A 294 -32.06 8.65 -16.53
N ALA A 295 -31.23 8.51 -17.56
CA ALA A 295 -31.66 8.37 -18.96
C ALA A 295 -30.49 7.95 -19.90
N THR A 296 -30.61 6.73 -20.43
CA THR A 296 -30.44 6.30 -21.83
C THR A 296 -29.56 7.09 -22.82
N SER A 297 -28.59 6.37 -23.40
CA SER A 297 -28.31 6.16 -24.84
C SER A 297 -28.17 7.35 -25.80
N GLU A 298 -27.01 7.43 -26.46
CA GLU A 298 -26.75 7.72 -27.90
C GLU A 298 -25.21 7.87 -28.07
N GLU A 299 -24.49 6.86 -28.57
CA GLU A 299 -24.15 6.64 -29.99
C GLU A 299 -23.66 7.89 -30.73
N SER A 300 -22.33 8.04 -30.91
CA SER A 300 -21.74 8.43 -32.21
C SER A 300 -20.19 8.31 -32.18
N ASP A 301 -19.73 7.23 -32.80
CA ASP A 301 -18.70 7.17 -33.86
C ASP A 301 -17.43 8.07 -33.79
N ALA A 302 -16.26 7.42 -33.67
CA ALA A 302 -14.97 7.96 -34.09
C ALA A 302 -13.94 6.86 -34.42
N GLN A 303 -13.94 6.46 -35.70
CA GLN A 303 -12.78 6.19 -36.57
C GLN A 303 -11.56 5.38 -36.08
N LEU A 304 -11.41 4.23 -36.75
CA LEU A 304 -10.20 3.44 -37.01
C LEU A 304 -8.85 4.18 -36.92
N VAL A 305 -7.95 3.66 -36.09
CA VAL A 305 -6.51 3.60 -36.40
C VAL A 305 -6.01 2.21 -36.00
N GLN A 306 -5.51 1.46 -36.99
CA GLN A 306 -4.83 0.18 -36.79
C GLN A 306 -3.44 0.44 -36.19
N SER A 307 -3.20 -0.09 -35.00
CA SER A 307 -1.84 -0.22 -34.46
C SER A 307 -1.44 -1.69 -34.48
N ASP A 308 -0.30 -1.91 -35.12
CA ASP A 308 0.45 -3.15 -35.21
C ASP A 308 1.03 -3.50 -33.83
N GLU A 309 0.68 -4.67 -33.28
CA GLU A 309 1.26 -5.23 -32.06
C GLU A 309 1.83 -6.60 -32.38
N GLU A 310 3.16 -6.69 -32.24
CA GLU A 310 3.99 -7.87 -32.42
C GLU A 310 3.88 -8.76 -31.17
N ASP A 311 3.23 -9.92 -31.34
CA ASP A 311 2.94 -10.88 -30.27
C ASP A 311 4.20 -11.70 -29.93
N VAL A 312 4.87 -11.38 -28.83
CA VAL A 312 6.01 -12.17 -28.32
C VAL A 312 5.49 -13.30 -27.45
N GLN A 313 5.45 -14.51 -28.01
CA GLN A 313 5.17 -15.75 -27.29
C GLN A 313 6.28 -16.08 -26.26
N PRO A 314 5.95 -16.42 -25.00
CA PRO A 314 6.82 -17.23 -24.18
C PRO A 314 6.46 -18.72 -24.35
N ASP A 315 7.41 -19.49 -24.90
CA ASP A 315 7.38 -20.95 -24.98
C ASP A 315 7.19 -21.58 -23.58
N THR A 316 6.00 -22.10 -23.31
CA THR A 316 5.76 -23.05 -22.22
C THR A 316 5.47 -24.42 -22.81
N SER A 317 6.54 -25.14 -23.12
CA SER A 317 6.47 -26.54 -23.53
C SER A 317 6.08 -27.42 -22.35
N LEU A 318 4.86 -27.92 -22.37
CA LEU A 318 4.37 -28.97 -21.48
C LEU A 318 3.82 -30.12 -22.33
N ILE A 319 4.52 -31.25 -22.33
CA ILE A 319 4.11 -32.65 -22.63
C ILE A 319 5.44 -33.45 -22.53
N GLY A 320 5.66 -34.37 -21.59
CA GLY A 320 4.76 -35.41 -21.12
C GLY A 320 5.07 -36.70 -21.87
N LEU A 321 6.07 -37.48 -21.44
CA LEU A 321 6.19 -38.89 -21.80
C LEU A 321 6.56 -39.72 -20.58
N ARG A 322 5.73 -40.73 -20.37
CA ARG A 322 5.71 -41.71 -19.29
C ARG A 322 6.45 -42.97 -19.75
N ASP A 323 6.96 -43.67 -18.75
CA ASP A 323 7.20 -45.12 -18.67
C ASP A 323 8.56 -45.67 -19.11
N VAL A 324 9.25 -46.34 -18.16
CA VAL A 324 9.63 -47.76 -18.23
C VAL A 324 10.19 -48.22 -16.87
N CYS A 325 9.41 -49.09 -16.24
CA CYS A 325 9.73 -50.29 -15.44
C CYS A 325 11.06 -50.47 -14.66
N ALA A 326 10.84 -50.97 -13.43
CA ALA A 326 11.42 -52.17 -12.82
C ALA A 326 12.66 -52.04 -11.93
N ALA A 327 12.41 -52.18 -10.62
CA ALA A 327 13.06 -53.07 -9.63
C ALA A 327 12.97 -52.36 -8.27
N GLY A 328 12.45 -52.93 -7.18
CA GLY A 328 12.12 -54.30 -6.86
C GLY A 328 12.38 -54.46 -5.37
N GLY A 329 11.34 -54.76 -4.59
CA GLY A 329 11.45 -55.24 -3.20
C GLY A 329 11.97 -54.21 -2.18
N SER A 330 11.77 -54.33 -0.89
CA SER A 330 11.11 -55.34 -0.06
C SER A 330 11.37 -54.87 1.38
N GLU A 331 10.38 -55.00 2.27
CA GLU A 331 10.57 -55.22 3.72
C GLU A 331 11.21 -54.06 4.53
N ASP A 332 10.89 -53.74 5.79
CA ASP A 332 9.98 -54.32 6.77
C ASP A 332 9.78 -53.31 7.92
N SER A 333 8.66 -53.52 8.61
CA SER A 333 8.28 -53.18 9.99
C SER A 333 9.23 -52.49 10.99
N GLU A 334 8.62 -51.52 11.69
CA GLU A 334 8.50 -51.35 13.15
C GLU A 334 9.67 -50.93 14.06
N ALA A 335 9.22 -50.15 15.06
CA ALA A 335 9.69 -50.02 16.45
C ALA A 335 10.68 -48.91 16.80
N GLU A 336 10.10 -47.86 17.41
CA GLU A 336 10.32 -47.49 18.81
C GLU A 336 11.77 -47.23 19.28
N ALA A 337 12.07 -45.98 19.60
CA ALA A 337 12.54 -45.54 20.92
C ALA A 337 13.19 -44.14 20.84
N SER A 338 12.66 -43.21 21.63
CA SER A 338 13.30 -41.93 21.95
C SER A 338 14.37 -42.10 23.05
N PRO A 339 15.06 -41.03 23.48
CA PRO A 339 16.52 -40.93 23.55
C PRO A 339 17.09 -41.29 24.94
N PRO A 340 18.38 -41.03 25.19
CA PRO A 340 18.62 -40.09 26.27
C PRO A 340 19.71 -39.04 26.03
N HIS A 341 19.47 -37.94 26.72
CA HIS A 341 20.36 -36.85 27.10
C HIS A 341 21.46 -37.29 28.10
N SER A 342 22.48 -36.43 28.18
CA SER A 342 23.45 -36.23 29.29
C SER A 342 24.50 -37.34 29.46
N GLU A 343 25.76 -37.08 29.81
CA GLU A 343 26.47 -35.88 30.29
C GLU A 343 27.96 -36.27 30.40
N HIS A 344 28.82 -35.26 30.60
CA HIS A 344 30.06 -35.31 31.40
C HIS A 344 31.25 -36.23 31.02
#